data_AF-A0A918TV38-F1
#
_entry.id   AF-A0A918TV38-F1
#
_cell.length_a   1.000
_cell.length_b   1.000
_cell.length_c   1.000
_cell.angle_alpha   90.00
_cell.angle_beta   90.00
_cell.angle_gamma   90.00
#
_symmetry.space_group_name_H-M   'P 1'
#
loop_
_entity.id
_entity.type
_entity.pdbx_description
1 polymer ?
#
loop_
_entity_poly.entity_id
_entity_poly.type
_entity_poly.pdbx_seq_one_letter_code
_entity_poly.pdbx_strand_id
1 'polypeptide(L)'
;MTANTSSLGQAGSKQGQGLAESFLTTIVVEKAQSSCESVAVTLDAQASEQAILNDFLSACREYMTATARDSRHRTRYAAWCAERCGETAAVCDSLGDSAARRCARWCRLLMAELNNELAGVKKTMNSDINWGGVKSVLNKEVKLPWGG
;
A
#
# COMPACT_ATOMS: atom_id res chain seq x y z
N MET A 1 -27.91 -45.64 19.18
CA MET A 1 -26.55 -45.06 19.02
C MET A 1 -26.73 -43.56 18.84
N THR A 2 -26.39 -42.77 19.86
CA THR A 2 -26.56 -41.31 19.86
C THR A 2 -25.21 -40.68 19.54
N ALA A 3 -25.09 -39.99 18.41
CA ALA A 3 -23.85 -39.34 17.99
C ALA A 3 -23.70 -38.00 18.71
N ASN A 4 -22.67 -37.87 19.53
CA ASN A 4 -22.20 -36.59 20.05
C ASN A 4 -21.64 -35.75 18.90
N THR A 5 -22.30 -34.64 18.59
CA THR A 5 -21.70 -33.55 17.81
C THR A 5 -20.69 -32.82 18.68
N SER A 6 -19.45 -33.31 18.68
CA SER A 6 -18.32 -32.56 19.22
C SER A 6 -18.21 -31.25 18.47
N SER A 7 -18.34 -30.16 19.23
CA SER A 7 -18.00 -28.80 18.86
C SER A 7 -16.66 -28.77 18.10
N LEU A 8 -16.72 -28.56 16.79
CA LEU A 8 -15.56 -28.20 15.99
C LEU A 8 -15.12 -26.81 16.42
N GLY A 9 -13.93 -26.74 17.02
CA GLY A 9 -13.37 -25.56 17.65
C GLY A 9 -13.44 -24.32 16.75
N GLN A 10 -14.25 -23.35 17.16
CA GLN A 10 -14.08 -21.95 16.82
C GLN A 10 -12.86 -21.40 17.59
N ALA A 11 -11.68 -21.83 17.19
CA ALA A 11 -10.40 -21.30 17.66
C ALA A 11 -9.45 -21.16 16.46
N GLY A 12 -9.94 -20.59 15.35
CA GLY A 12 -9.09 -20.05 14.30
C GLY A 12 -8.53 -18.71 14.76
N SER A 13 -7.32 -18.77 15.31
CA SER A 13 -6.59 -17.65 15.88
C SER A 13 -6.41 -16.50 14.89
N LYS A 14 -6.55 -15.25 15.36
CA LYS A 14 -6.22 -14.02 14.63
C LYS A 14 -4.76 -13.97 14.12
N GLN A 15 -3.91 -14.95 14.47
CA GLN A 15 -2.52 -15.04 14.02
C GLN A 15 -2.37 -15.53 12.56
N GLY A 16 -3.36 -16.24 11.99
CA GLY A 16 -3.28 -16.76 10.61
C GLY A 16 -3.62 -15.74 9.51
N GLN A 17 -4.40 -14.70 9.83
CA GLN A 17 -4.85 -13.70 8.83
C GLN A 17 -3.75 -12.69 8.49
N GLY A 18 -2.96 -12.24 9.47
CA GLY A 18 -1.90 -11.24 9.23
C GLY A 18 -0.75 -11.73 8.34
N LEU A 19 -0.49 -13.04 8.31
CA LEU A 19 0.54 -13.64 7.45
C LEU A 19 0.06 -13.80 6.00
N ALA A 20 -1.20 -14.16 5.78
CA ALA A 20 -1.78 -14.31 4.44
C ALA A 20 -2.01 -12.96 3.75
N GLU A 21 -2.46 -11.95 4.50
CA GLU A 21 -2.62 -10.58 3.98
C GLU A 21 -1.26 -9.96 3.57
N SER A 22 -0.20 -10.19 4.36
CA SER A 22 1.16 -9.74 4.03
C SER A 22 1.75 -10.43 2.79
N PHE A 23 1.42 -11.71 2.58
CA PHE A 23 1.89 -12.49 1.43
C PHE A 23 1.29 -12.03 0.10
N LEU A 24 -0.02 -11.79 0.05
CA LEU A 24 -0.70 -11.31 -1.15
C LEU A 24 -0.19 -9.92 -1.56
N THR A 25 -0.02 -9.02 -0.60
CA THR A 25 0.53 -7.69 -0.87
C THR A 25 1.96 -7.77 -1.42
N THR A 26 2.79 -8.68 -0.89
CA THR A 26 4.15 -8.93 -1.41
C THR A 26 4.14 -9.34 -2.88
N ILE A 27 3.30 -10.32 -3.26
CA ILE A 27 3.18 -10.77 -4.66
C ILE A 27 2.76 -9.62 -5.57
N VAL A 28 1.79 -8.82 -5.15
CA VAL A 28 1.29 -7.69 -5.92
C VAL A 28 2.37 -6.61 -6.08
N VAL A 29 3.16 -6.33 -5.02
CA VAL A 29 4.32 -5.42 -5.09
C VAL A 29 5.34 -5.91 -6.10
N GLU A 30 5.78 -7.17 -6.02
CA GLU A 30 6.77 -7.74 -6.93
C GLU A 30 6.30 -7.71 -8.39
N LYS A 31 5.01 -7.99 -8.63
CA LYS A 31 4.42 -7.90 -9.98
C LYS A 31 4.31 -6.48 -10.49
N ALA A 32 3.97 -5.52 -9.63
CA ALA A 32 3.96 -4.11 -10.01
C ALA A 32 5.39 -3.62 -10.34
N GLN A 33 6.37 -3.92 -9.49
CA GLN A 33 7.77 -3.56 -9.70
C GLN A 33 8.32 -4.10 -11.02
N SER A 34 8.27 -5.43 -11.22
CA SER A 34 8.80 -6.05 -12.44
C SER A 34 8.10 -5.56 -13.73
N SER A 35 6.79 -5.28 -13.67
CA SER A 35 6.07 -4.71 -14.81
C SER A 35 6.52 -3.29 -15.15
N CYS A 36 6.76 -2.47 -14.13
CA CYS A 36 7.15 -1.07 -14.34
C CYS A 36 8.65 -0.90 -14.62
N GLU A 37 9.52 -1.77 -14.11
CA GLU A 37 10.93 -1.86 -14.53
C GLU A 37 11.04 -2.10 -16.04
N SER A 38 10.21 -3.00 -16.58
CA SER A 38 10.17 -3.24 -18.03
C SER A 38 9.78 -2.00 -18.83
N VAL A 39 8.89 -1.16 -18.31
CA VAL A 39 8.45 0.08 -18.98
C VAL A 39 9.52 1.18 -18.86
N ALA A 40 10.15 1.29 -17.67
CA ALA A 40 11.21 2.24 -17.38
C ALA A 40 12.44 2.07 -18.28
N VAL A 41 12.73 0.82 -18.69
CA VAL A 41 13.82 0.49 -19.63
C VAL A 41 13.45 0.87 -21.08
N THR A 42 12.17 0.84 -21.45
CA THR A 42 11.70 1.14 -22.81
C THR A 42 11.37 2.62 -23.04
N LEU A 43 11.31 3.43 -21.98
CA LEU A 43 11.06 4.86 -22.05
C LEU A 43 12.31 5.57 -22.61
N ASP A 44 12.24 5.94 -23.89
CA ASP A 44 13.27 6.73 -24.55
C ASP A 44 13.02 8.24 -24.30
N ALA A 45 14.00 8.91 -23.68
CA ALA A 45 14.18 10.37 -23.59
C ALA A 45 13.22 11.26 -22.76
N GLN A 46 12.10 10.80 -22.20
CA GLN A 46 11.29 11.64 -21.28
C GLN A 46 11.75 11.55 -19.82
N ALA A 47 12.66 12.46 -19.42
CA ALA A 47 13.25 12.48 -18.09
C ALA A 47 12.22 12.51 -16.94
N SER A 48 11.05 13.14 -17.14
CA SER A 48 10.01 13.24 -16.11
C SER A 48 9.23 11.95 -15.89
N GLU A 49 8.88 11.23 -16.95
CA GLU A 49 8.13 9.97 -16.85
C GLU A 49 9.00 8.87 -16.24
N GLN A 50 10.27 8.82 -16.64
CA GLN A 50 11.24 7.90 -16.07
C GLN A 50 11.51 8.19 -14.59
N ALA A 51 11.54 9.46 -14.18
CA ALA A 51 11.66 9.83 -12.77
C ALA A 51 10.48 9.32 -11.93
N ILE A 52 9.24 9.47 -12.42
CA ILE A 52 8.04 8.97 -11.73
C ILE A 52 8.09 7.44 -11.56
N LEU A 53 8.48 6.70 -12.61
CA LEU A 53 8.61 5.25 -12.52
C LEU A 53 9.71 4.84 -11.52
N ASN A 54 10.86 5.53 -11.52
CA ASN A 54 11.95 5.26 -10.58
C ASN A 54 11.55 5.58 -9.13
N ASP A 55 10.82 6.67 -8.90
CA ASP A 55 10.30 7.04 -7.59
C ASP A 55 9.33 5.98 -7.06
N PHE A 56 8.45 5.47 -7.93
CA PHE A 56 7.58 4.34 -7.59
C PHE A 56 8.37 3.08 -7.21
N LEU A 57 9.40 2.72 -7.98
CA LEU A 57 10.24 1.56 -7.68
C LEU A 57 10.98 1.71 -6.35
N SER A 58 11.45 2.92 -6.05
CA SER A 58 12.05 3.28 -4.76
C SER A 58 11.05 3.14 -3.61
N ALA A 59 9.84 3.68 -3.78
CA ALA A 59 8.77 3.60 -2.79
C ALA A 59 8.35 2.16 -2.47
N CYS A 60 8.23 1.30 -3.49
CA CYS A 60 7.98 -0.12 -3.29
C CYS A 60 9.10 -0.80 -2.50
N ARG A 61 10.36 -0.46 -2.80
CA ARG A 61 11.53 -1.06 -2.15
C ARG A 61 11.63 -0.66 -0.68
N GLU A 62 11.35 0.60 -0.36
CA GLU A 62 11.28 1.10 1.01
C GLU A 62 10.11 0.48 1.79
N TYR A 63 8.93 0.35 1.16
CA TYR A 63 7.78 -0.35 1.76
C TYR A 63 8.10 -1.83 2.05
N MET A 64 8.69 -2.55 1.11
CA MET A 64 9.08 -3.96 1.31
C MET A 64 10.14 -4.09 2.42
N THR A 65 11.11 -3.19 2.45
CA THR A 65 12.14 -3.15 3.50
C THR A 65 11.51 -2.88 4.88
N ALA A 66 10.58 -1.93 4.96
CA ALA A 66 9.86 -1.63 6.18
C ALA A 66 8.98 -2.79 6.64
N THR A 67 8.34 -3.49 5.70
CA THR A 67 7.49 -4.67 5.97
C THR A 67 8.32 -5.85 6.47
N ALA A 68 9.43 -6.17 5.80
CA ALA A 68 10.34 -7.25 6.21
C ALA A 68 10.96 -7.03 7.59
N ARG A 69 11.13 -5.76 8.00
CA ARG A 69 11.69 -5.38 9.31
C ARG A 69 10.63 -5.17 10.39
N ASP A 70 9.35 -5.37 10.09
CA ASP A 70 8.22 -5.00 10.95
C ASP A 70 8.36 -3.57 11.52
N SER A 71 8.75 -2.64 10.66
CA SER A 71 9.06 -1.26 11.04
C SER A 71 7.79 -0.50 11.39
N ARG A 72 7.83 0.30 12.46
CA ARG A 72 6.77 1.29 12.80
C ARG A 72 6.48 2.28 11.66
N HIS A 73 7.40 2.40 10.70
CA HIS A 73 7.24 3.28 9.54
C HIS A 73 6.54 2.60 8.36
N ARG A 74 6.17 1.32 8.45
CA ARG A 74 5.49 0.57 7.39
C ARG A 74 4.28 1.31 6.82
N THR A 75 3.39 1.81 7.68
CA THR A 75 2.20 2.58 7.28
C THR A 75 2.55 3.86 6.50
N ARG A 76 3.63 4.55 6.86
CA ARG A 76 4.11 5.74 6.15
C ARG A 76 4.60 5.37 4.75
N TYR A 77 5.39 4.31 4.65
CA TYR A 77 5.89 3.82 3.37
C TYR A 77 4.78 3.22 2.50
N ALA A 78 3.76 2.60 3.09
CA ALA A 78 2.57 2.14 2.38
C ALA A 78 1.80 3.31 1.76
N ALA A 79 1.60 4.40 2.51
CA ALA A 79 0.94 5.60 1.98
C ALA A 79 1.73 6.27 0.85
N TRP A 80 3.06 6.41 1.03
CA TRP A 80 3.92 6.95 -0.03
C TRP A 80 3.92 6.06 -1.28
N CYS A 81 3.99 4.73 -1.11
CA CYS A 81 3.91 3.78 -2.21
C CYS A 81 2.56 3.86 -2.95
N ALA A 82 1.44 3.96 -2.21
CA ALA A 82 0.11 4.11 -2.79
C ALA A 82 -0.04 5.40 -3.62
N GLU A 83 0.52 6.50 -3.14
CA GLU A 83 0.57 7.78 -3.87
C GLU A 83 1.34 7.63 -5.19
N ARG A 84 2.55 7.06 -5.14
CA ARG A 84 3.36 6.81 -6.34
C ARG A 84 2.69 5.82 -7.31
N CYS A 85 1.91 4.86 -6.82
CA CYS A 85 1.12 3.97 -7.68
C CYS A 85 0.11 4.76 -8.54
N GLY A 86 -0.52 5.78 -7.97
CA GLY A 86 -1.48 6.63 -8.70
C GLY A 86 -0.81 7.44 -9.80
N GLU A 87 0.32 8.08 -9.50
CA GLU A 87 1.10 8.85 -10.46
C GLU A 87 1.65 7.97 -11.60
N THR A 88 2.25 6.82 -11.26
CA THR A 88 2.78 5.87 -12.24
C THR A 88 1.67 5.29 -13.11
N ALA A 89 0.50 4.98 -12.55
CA ALA A 89 -0.62 4.50 -13.35
C ALA A 89 -1.07 5.54 -14.39
N ALA A 90 -1.13 6.83 -14.02
CA ALA A 90 -1.49 7.91 -14.93
C ALA A 90 -0.47 8.08 -16.07
N VAL A 91 0.82 8.04 -15.76
CA VAL A 91 1.91 8.05 -16.76
C VAL A 91 1.81 6.84 -17.68
N CYS A 92 1.66 5.64 -17.13
CA CYS A 92 1.59 4.43 -17.93
C CYS A 92 0.31 4.35 -18.80
N ASP A 93 -0.78 4.99 -18.40
CA ASP A 93 -1.95 5.13 -19.27
C ASP A 93 -1.68 6.07 -20.45
N SER A 94 -0.91 7.16 -20.25
CA SER A 94 -0.60 8.12 -21.32
C SER A 94 0.36 7.58 -22.37
N LEU A 95 1.21 6.60 -22.04
CA LEU A 95 2.13 5.96 -22.98
C LEU A 95 1.42 5.07 -24.02
N GLY A 96 0.28 4.46 -23.65
CA GLY A 96 -0.58 3.75 -24.61
C GLY A 96 -0.04 2.43 -25.18
N ASP A 97 1.13 1.93 -24.77
CA ASP A 97 1.62 0.62 -25.19
C ASP A 97 1.10 -0.53 -24.29
N SER A 98 1.30 -1.77 -24.73
CA SER A 98 0.77 -2.95 -24.02
C SER A 98 1.46 -3.23 -22.68
N ALA A 99 2.74 -2.88 -22.54
CA ALA A 99 3.51 -3.04 -21.31
C ALA A 99 3.13 -1.96 -20.30
N ALA A 100 3.02 -0.70 -20.73
CA ALA A 100 2.56 0.38 -19.88
C ALA A 100 1.14 0.13 -19.35
N ARG A 101 0.20 -0.32 -20.18
CA ARG A 101 -1.14 -0.74 -19.71
C ARG A 101 -1.11 -1.87 -18.67
N ARG A 102 -0.14 -2.79 -18.75
CA ARG A 102 0.05 -3.86 -17.74
C ARG A 102 0.59 -3.28 -16.44
N CYS A 103 1.62 -2.42 -16.49
CA CYS A 103 2.14 -1.72 -15.32
C CYS A 103 1.02 -0.90 -14.65
N ALA A 104 0.26 -0.10 -15.39
CA ALA A 104 -0.86 0.68 -14.85
C ALA A 104 -1.93 -0.17 -14.14
N ARG A 105 -2.23 -1.38 -14.63
CA ARG A 105 -3.16 -2.29 -13.95
C ARG A 105 -2.60 -2.80 -12.63
N TRP A 106 -1.34 -3.22 -12.61
CA TRP A 106 -0.68 -3.67 -11.38
C TRP A 106 -0.52 -2.55 -10.37
N CYS A 107 -0.19 -1.33 -10.79
CA CYS A 107 -0.15 -0.15 -9.92
C CYS A 107 -1.50 0.13 -9.27
N ARG A 108 -2.61 0.05 -10.01
CA ARG A 108 -3.96 0.23 -9.43
C ARG A 108 -4.34 -0.87 -8.45
N LEU A 109 -3.99 -2.12 -8.75
CA LEU A 109 -4.22 -3.23 -7.82
C LEU A 109 -3.41 -3.04 -6.54
N LEU A 110 -2.13 -2.71 -6.66
CA LEU A 110 -1.26 -2.42 -5.51
C LEU A 110 -1.79 -1.25 -4.69
N MET A 111 -2.20 -0.16 -5.33
CA MET A 111 -2.80 0.98 -4.65
C MET A 111 -4.06 0.59 -3.85
N ALA A 112 -4.91 -0.28 -4.40
CA ALA A 112 -6.09 -0.78 -3.70
C ALA A 112 -5.72 -1.60 -2.45
N GLU A 113 -4.75 -2.51 -2.57
CA GLU A 113 -4.26 -3.31 -1.44
C GLU A 113 -3.63 -2.45 -0.34
N LEU A 114 -2.77 -1.49 -0.73
CA LEU A 114 -2.16 -0.57 0.23
C LEU A 114 -3.23 0.30 0.92
N ASN A 115 -4.24 0.77 0.20
CA ASN A 115 -5.35 1.51 0.80
C ASN A 115 -6.19 0.65 1.75
N ASN A 116 -6.39 -0.63 1.43
CA ASN A 116 -7.04 -1.58 2.33
C ASN A 116 -6.21 -1.79 3.61
N GLU A 117 -4.89 -1.93 3.50
CA GLU A 117 -3.98 -2.01 4.66
C GLU A 117 -4.08 -0.74 5.52
N LEU A 118 -3.99 0.45 4.91
CA LEU A 118 -4.09 1.74 5.59
C LEU A 118 -5.45 1.93 6.28
N ALA A 119 -6.53 1.45 5.66
CA ALA A 119 -7.86 1.45 6.27
C ALA A 119 -7.97 0.44 7.42
N GLY A 120 -7.31 -0.72 7.30
CA GLY A 120 -7.21 -1.73 8.35
C GLY A 120 -6.51 -1.21 9.62
N VAL A 121 -5.41 -0.48 9.46
CA VAL A 121 -4.70 0.18 10.57
C VAL A 121 -5.59 1.20 11.29
N LYS A 122 -6.45 1.93 10.57
CA LYS A 122 -7.42 2.85 11.19
C LYS A 122 -8.49 2.13 12.01
N LYS A 123 -8.92 0.92 11.61
CA LYS A 123 -9.92 0.14 12.35
C LYS A 123 -9.37 -0.39 13.67
N THR A 124 -8.13 -0.87 13.69
CA THR A 124 -7.47 -1.35 14.93
C THR A 124 -7.16 -0.20 15.90
N MET A 125 -6.87 1.00 15.41
CA MET A 125 -6.75 2.20 16.25
C MET A 125 -8.10 2.67 16.84
N ASN A 126 -9.25 2.29 16.27
CA ASN A 126 -10.57 2.69 16.76
C ASN A 126 -11.19 1.70 17.74
N SER A 127 -10.67 0.48 17.86
CA SER A 127 -11.13 -0.49 18.87
C SER A 127 -10.55 -0.27 20.27
N ASP A 128 -9.52 0.58 20.42
CA ASP A 128 -8.84 0.84 21.70
C ASP A 128 -8.79 2.32 22.12
N ILE A 129 -9.54 3.22 21.46
CA ILE A 129 -9.57 4.64 21.80
C ILE A 129 -11.01 5.10 22.03
N ASN A 130 -11.37 5.32 23.29
CA ASN A 130 -12.50 6.18 23.68
C ASN A 130 -12.19 7.62 23.22
N TRP A 131 -12.55 7.98 21.99
CA TRP A 131 -12.40 9.31 21.39
C TRP A 131 -13.32 10.39 22.01
N GLY A 132 -13.67 10.28 23.30
CA GLY A 132 -14.43 11.28 24.04
C GLY A 132 -13.62 12.49 24.51
N GLY A 133 -12.28 12.45 24.43
CA GLY A 133 -11.40 13.44 25.08
C GLY A 133 -10.42 14.23 24.20
N VAL A 134 -10.28 13.94 22.90
CA VAL A 134 -9.17 14.49 22.06
C VAL A 134 -9.64 15.53 21.03
N LYS A 135 -10.85 16.08 21.18
CA LYS A 135 -11.30 17.23 20.37
C LYS A 135 -10.87 18.59 20.92
N SER A 136 -10.43 18.66 22.18
CA SER A 136 -10.14 19.92 22.89
C SER A 136 -8.70 20.43 22.75
N VAL A 137 -7.76 19.64 22.19
CA VAL A 137 -6.33 20.02 22.13
C VAL A 137 -5.88 20.49 20.74
N LEU A 138 -6.60 20.15 19.66
CA LEU A 138 -6.15 20.45 18.28
C LEU A 138 -6.73 21.74 17.67
N ASN A 139 -7.40 22.58 18.45
CA ASN A 139 -7.98 23.84 17.95
C ASN A 139 -7.32 25.11 18.49
N LYS A 140 -6.06 25.02 18.93
CA LYS A 140 -5.22 26.19 19.20
C LYS A 140 -3.93 26.06 18.41
N GLU A 141 -3.83 26.92 17.39
CA GLU A 141 -2.57 27.45 16.87
C GLU A 141 -1.67 26.50 16.06
N VAL A 142 -2.04 26.24 14.80
CA VAL A 142 -1.05 26.07 13.74
C VAL A 142 -1.50 26.85 12.50
N LYS A 143 -0.95 28.05 12.31
CA LYS A 143 -0.88 28.69 10.99
C LYS A 143 0.23 27.98 10.23
N LEU A 144 -0.08 27.25 9.17
CA LEU A 144 0.91 26.76 8.21
C LEU A 144 1.07 27.84 7.10
N PRO A 145 2.21 28.55 6.99
CA PRO A 145 2.79 28.81 5.67
C PRO A 145 3.31 27.43 5.18
N TRP A 146 3.39 27.06 3.91
CA TRP A 146 4.17 27.65 2.84
C TRP A 146 3.58 27.15 1.51
N GLY A 147 3.18 28.08 0.65
CA GLY A 147 2.93 27.87 -0.77
C GLY A 147 3.69 28.97 -1.50
N GLY A 148 4.56 28.57 -2.43
CA GLY A 148 5.48 29.43 -3.18
C GLY A 148 6.67 28.63 -3.68
#